data_AF-A0A6P8IY56-F1
#
_entry.id   AF-A0A6P8IY56-F1
#
_cell.length_a   1.000
_cell.length_b   1.000
_cell.length_c   1.000
_cell.angle_alpha   90.00
_cell.angle_beta   90.00
_cell.angle_gamma   90.00
#
_symmetry.space_group_name_H-M   'P 1'
#
loop_
_entity.id
_entity.type
_entity.pdbx_description
1 polymer ?
#
loop_
_entity_poly.entity_id
_entity_poly.type
_entity_poly.pdbx_seq_one_letter_code
_entity_poly.pdbx_strand_id
1 'polypeptide(L)'
;EEQRRKEEEQIRRLEEERRRREEERRIEEEQRRIEEQRRIEEEQRRIEEEQRRIEEEERRREEERRREEERRREELVDSWIVGLKTANLKHTHIVHQTKMNSDYFPTNEIKNADINKDEEKLSSRKFSENRNSNHSISRSEDTKSDDIKIRGGRQVTSTSPYGICQKKFNRSYIPNIEKSVEDITREMNHISISDRHEINEILDVVSKELKRPGSNYWRKPNVEELRKTLTNNPSDYGPCIVEICHSVKHVKGYRPRNTQLVSLCLLIKSSFHEGRLLEIKTGEGKSCIVAMFAVFLALSGRSVDIITSSPILAVRDSVEWRDFYKQFKLEVGCNLIPKENEDRLKCYKNPVVYGTVGSFASDILRQEFLMEDVRGARKFDAVIVDEVDSMLLDQGVNFTYLSSPAPGMHHIQPILLMIWNEVIRHPVVRSNLDRNYFVGKQELLHVVLSNMKKLIEFDPLDILGFLEEDGVLRKGFTEDVKEQVLMDQTKTGFFRNEMTKEKMLKCLRHVESKFHMSIELFEMYDGSTIHKVNKDPDPGEILGDPGEQARHQLLIVGEGLVCVLYQNKKTLCEHIKEKIKRILTTGCQDEGECDYEFPSYLSEFVYSRLPKWIDNAFIALSVVYFLNNNQLH
;
A
#
# COMPACT_ATOMS: atom_id res chain seq x y z
N GLU A 1 -36.67 7.96 -76.52
CA GLU A 1 -36.79 6.73 -75.71
C GLU A 1 -35.54 5.86 -75.73
N GLU A 2 -34.99 5.53 -76.90
CA GLU A 2 -33.82 4.65 -76.99
C GLU A 2 -32.57 5.18 -76.26
N GLN A 3 -32.30 6.49 -76.32
CA GLN A 3 -31.24 7.13 -75.54
C GLN A 3 -31.45 7.01 -74.03
N ARG A 4 -32.69 7.20 -73.53
CA ARG A 4 -33.00 7.05 -72.10
C ARG A 4 -32.81 5.62 -71.62
N ARG A 5 -33.19 4.62 -72.44
CA ARG A 5 -32.94 3.20 -72.12
C ARG A 5 -31.44 2.87 -72.04
N LYS A 6 -30.62 3.44 -72.93
CA LYS A 6 -29.16 3.27 -72.89
C LYS A 6 -28.54 3.94 -71.65
N GLU A 7 -29.02 5.12 -71.27
CA GLU A 7 -28.59 5.81 -70.04
C GLU A 7 -28.99 5.04 -68.77
N GLU A 8 -30.22 4.54 -68.68
CA GLU A 8 -30.69 3.72 -67.56
C GLU A 8 -29.90 2.41 -67.41
N GLU A 9 -29.56 1.76 -68.54
CA GLU A 9 -28.73 0.56 -68.52
C GLU A 9 -27.29 0.86 -68.09
N GLN A 10 -26.74 2.00 -68.49
CA GLN A 10 -25.41 2.45 -68.09
C GLN A 10 -25.35 2.80 -66.60
N ILE A 11 -26.40 3.44 -66.06
CA ILE A 11 -26.54 3.72 -64.62
C ILE A 11 -26.62 2.41 -63.83
N ARG A 12 -27.42 1.43 -64.26
CA ARG A 12 -27.49 0.12 -63.59
C ARG A 12 -26.14 -0.60 -63.55
N ARG A 13 -25.38 -0.58 -64.64
CA ARG A 13 -24.04 -1.20 -64.68
C ARG A 13 -23.07 -0.51 -63.71
N LEU A 14 -23.11 0.82 -63.65
CA LEU A 14 -22.29 1.59 -62.70
C LEU A 14 -22.68 1.35 -61.24
N GLU A 15 -23.97 1.20 -60.94
CA GLU A 15 -24.45 0.86 -59.60
C GLU A 15 -24.04 -0.55 -59.18
N GLU A 16 -24.12 -1.53 -60.08
CA GLU A 16 -23.64 -2.90 -59.80
C GLU A 16 -22.12 -2.94 -59.56
N GLU A 17 -21.35 -2.20 -60.36
CA GLU A 17 -19.89 -2.12 -60.19
C GLU A 17 -19.52 -1.43 -58.87
N ARG A 18 -20.26 -0.38 -58.49
CA ARG A 18 -20.08 0.28 -57.19
C ARG A 18 -20.39 -0.65 -56.02
N ARG A 19 -21.47 -1.44 -56.10
CA ARG A 19 -21.81 -2.44 -55.07
C ARG A 19 -20.72 -3.49 -54.91
N ARG A 20 -20.19 -4.02 -56.02
CA ARG A 20 -19.08 -4.99 -55.98
C ARG A 20 -17.83 -4.41 -55.31
N ARG A 21 -17.45 -3.16 -55.64
CA ARG A 21 -16.31 -2.48 -55.00
C ARG A 21 -16.53 -2.14 -53.52
N GLU A 22 -17.78 -1.97 -53.08
CA GLU A 22 -18.10 -1.79 -51.67
C GLU A 22 -18.05 -3.13 -50.91
N GLU A 23 -18.47 -4.23 -51.54
CA GLU A 23 -18.41 -5.58 -50.97
C GLU A 23 -16.96 -6.09 -50.87
N GLU A 24 -16.13 -5.89 -51.89
CA GLU A 24 -14.68 -6.20 -51.83
C GLU A 24 -13.97 -5.44 -50.71
N ARG A 25 -14.28 -4.15 -50.53
CA ARG A 25 -13.71 -3.35 -49.43
C ARG A 25 -14.13 -3.87 -48.05
N ARG A 26 -15.38 -4.31 -47.90
CA ARG A 26 -15.84 -4.92 -46.63
C ARG A 26 -15.10 -6.22 -46.34
N ILE A 27 -14.89 -7.07 -47.35
CA ILE A 27 -14.14 -8.32 -47.20
C ILE A 27 -12.69 -8.05 -46.82
N GLU A 28 -12.03 -7.07 -47.45
CA GLU A 28 -10.66 -6.68 -47.09
C GLU A 28 -10.54 -6.11 -45.67
N GLU A 29 -11.50 -5.28 -45.23
CA GLU A 29 -11.53 -4.76 -43.86
C GLU A 29 -11.75 -5.88 -42.83
N GLU A 30 -12.63 -6.84 -43.14
CA GLU A 30 -12.87 -8.00 -42.27
C GLU A 30 -11.65 -8.91 -42.18
N GLN A 31 -10.95 -9.15 -43.29
CA GLN A 31 -9.69 -9.90 -43.30
C GLN A 31 -8.60 -9.21 -42.47
N ARG A 32 -8.48 -7.88 -42.58
CA ARG A 32 -7.53 -7.10 -41.74
C ARG A 32 -7.85 -7.22 -40.26
N ARG A 33 -9.14 -7.15 -39.87
CA ARG A 33 -9.55 -7.32 -38.47
C ARG A 33 -9.22 -8.72 -37.95
N ILE A 34 -9.43 -9.76 -38.75
CA ILE A 34 -9.09 -11.15 -38.37
C ILE A 34 -7.58 -11.31 -38.18
N GLU A 35 -6.77 -10.72 -39.05
CA GLU A 35 -5.31 -10.79 -38.95
C GLU A 35 -4.76 -9.99 -37.76
N GLU A 36 -5.33 -8.83 -37.48
CA GLU A 36 -5.02 -8.03 -36.28
C GLU A 36 -5.40 -8.77 -34.99
N GLN A 37 -6.58 -9.40 -34.95
CA GLN A 37 -7.03 -10.22 -33.82
C GLN A 37 -6.05 -11.38 -33.57
N ARG A 38 -5.57 -12.05 -34.62
CA ARG A 38 -4.56 -13.12 -34.49
C ARG A 38 -3.23 -12.61 -33.93
N ARG A 39 -2.77 -11.44 -34.35
CA ARG A 39 -1.54 -10.85 -33.80
C ARG A 39 -1.67 -10.56 -32.31
N ILE A 40 -2.80 -10.00 -31.90
CA ILE A 40 -3.09 -9.72 -30.48
C ILE A 40 -3.12 -11.02 -29.67
N GLU A 41 -3.75 -12.08 -30.18
CA GLU A 41 -3.79 -13.39 -29.51
C GLU A 41 -2.42 -14.09 -29.43
N GLU A 42 -1.54 -13.89 -30.41
CA GLU A 42 -0.15 -14.38 -30.34
C GLU A 42 0.69 -13.60 -29.34
N GLU A 43 0.52 -12.28 -29.29
CA GLU A 43 1.22 -11.40 -28.34
C GLU A 43 0.79 -11.67 -26.90
N GLN A 44 -0.53 -11.84 -26.66
CA GLN A 44 -1.06 -12.25 -25.36
C GLN A 44 -0.47 -13.60 -24.90
N ARG A 45 -0.36 -14.58 -25.81
CA ARG A 45 0.28 -15.86 -25.50
C ARG A 45 1.74 -15.73 -25.11
N ARG A 46 2.51 -14.85 -25.75
CA ARG A 46 3.90 -14.58 -25.38
C ARG A 46 4.00 -13.96 -23.99
N ILE A 47 3.14 -12.98 -23.69
CA ILE A 47 3.08 -12.33 -22.37
C ILE A 47 2.73 -13.35 -21.28
N GLU A 48 1.76 -14.23 -21.51
CA GLU A 48 1.39 -15.28 -20.55
C GLU A 48 2.49 -16.33 -20.33
N GLU A 49 3.29 -16.65 -21.36
CA GLU A 49 4.46 -17.53 -21.22
C GLU A 49 5.58 -16.85 -20.43
N GLU A 50 5.82 -15.56 -20.67
CA GLU A 50 6.83 -14.79 -19.95
C GLU A 50 6.47 -14.59 -18.48
N GLN A 51 5.20 -14.27 -18.18
CA GLN A 51 4.69 -14.21 -16.80
C GLN A 51 4.87 -15.54 -16.07
N ARG A 52 4.58 -16.67 -16.72
CA ARG A 52 4.81 -18.01 -16.13
C ARG A 52 6.28 -18.28 -15.83
N ARG A 53 7.21 -17.80 -16.67
CA ARG A 53 8.66 -17.94 -16.41
C ARG A 53 9.09 -17.11 -15.21
N ILE A 54 8.59 -15.88 -15.09
CA ILE A 54 8.86 -15.00 -13.95
C ILE A 54 8.33 -15.62 -12.66
N GLU A 55 7.08 -16.09 -12.64
CA GLU A 55 6.49 -16.75 -11.47
C GLU A 55 7.22 -18.03 -11.06
N GLU A 56 7.74 -18.81 -12.01
CA GLU A 56 8.54 -20.00 -11.70
C GLU A 56 9.92 -19.62 -11.12
N GLU A 57 10.52 -18.55 -11.61
CA GLU A 57 11.81 -18.05 -11.11
C GLU A 57 11.69 -17.43 -9.71
N GLU A 58 10.63 -16.65 -9.46
CA GLU A 58 10.34 -16.11 -8.12
C GLU A 58 10.10 -17.22 -7.10
N ARG A 59 9.35 -18.25 -7.48
CA ARG A 59 9.11 -19.43 -6.62
C ARG A 59 10.40 -20.17 -6.29
N ARG A 60 11.34 -20.30 -7.25
CA ARG A 60 12.66 -20.88 -6.99
C ARG A 60 13.45 -20.03 -6.00
N ARG A 61 13.48 -18.70 -6.18
CA ARG A 61 14.18 -17.79 -5.27
C ARG A 61 13.57 -17.78 -3.86
N GLU A 62 12.26 -17.95 -3.76
CA GLU A 62 11.55 -18.04 -2.48
C GLU A 62 11.81 -19.38 -1.77
N GLU A 63 11.81 -20.51 -2.49
CA GLU A 63 12.24 -21.80 -1.94
C GLU A 63 13.70 -21.76 -1.47
N GLU A 64 14.58 -21.07 -2.20
CA GLU A 64 15.99 -20.94 -1.86
C GLU A 64 16.19 -20.09 -0.60
N ARG A 65 15.50 -18.95 -0.50
CA ARG A 65 15.45 -18.13 0.73
C ARG A 65 14.91 -18.93 1.92
N ARG A 66 13.84 -19.70 1.73
CA ARG A 66 13.26 -20.52 2.79
C ARG A 66 14.23 -21.60 3.29
N ARG A 67 14.97 -22.25 2.38
CA ARG A 67 16.03 -23.22 2.75
C ARG A 67 17.18 -22.54 3.49
N GLU A 68 17.52 -21.30 3.14
CA GLU A 68 18.57 -20.54 3.80
C GLU A 68 18.15 -20.06 5.20
N GLU A 69 16.90 -19.63 5.36
CA GLU A 69 16.32 -19.30 6.67
C GLU A 69 16.19 -20.53 7.57
N GLU A 70 15.80 -21.68 7.02
CA GLU A 70 15.73 -22.94 7.76
C GLU A 70 17.12 -23.37 8.21
N ARG A 71 18.14 -23.26 7.35
CA ARG A 71 19.54 -23.50 7.71
C ARG A 71 20.04 -22.55 8.80
N ARG A 72 19.74 -21.25 8.71
CA ARG A 72 20.08 -20.28 9.76
C ARG A 72 19.37 -20.58 11.08
N ARG A 73 18.12 -21.05 11.02
CA ARG A 73 17.36 -21.44 12.20
C ARG A 73 17.95 -22.71 12.84
N GLU A 74 18.37 -23.68 12.05
CA GLU A 74 19.11 -24.86 12.52
C GLU A 74 20.47 -24.47 13.12
N GLU A 75 21.24 -23.59 12.47
CA GLU A 75 22.51 -23.07 13.00
C GLU A 75 22.32 -22.30 14.31
N LEU A 76 21.26 -21.49 14.43
CA LEU A 76 20.90 -20.80 15.66
C LEU A 76 20.46 -21.77 16.76
N VAL A 77 19.68 -22.80 16.41
CA VAL A 77 19.27 -23.86 17.36
C VAL A 77 20.49 -24.66 17.82
N ASP A 78 21.41 -25.01 16.92
CA ASP A 78 22.65 -25.71 17.27
C ASP A 78 23.57 -24.84 18.10
N SER A 79 23.72 -23.55 17.75
CA SER A 79 24.45 -22.57 18.56
C SER A 79 23.82 -22.38 19.94
N TRP A 80 22.49 -22.41 20.03
CA TRP A 80 21.75 -22.28 21.29
C TRP A 80 21.84 -23.56 22.13
N ILE A 81 21.81 -24.75 21.52
CA ILE A 81 22.05 -26.05 22.15
C ILE A 81 23.50 -26.15 22.65
N VAL A 82 24.47 -25.66 21.88
CA VAL A 82 25.88 -25.57 22.31
C VAL A 82 26.00 -24.61 23.50
N GLY A 83 25.35 -23.44 23.43
CA GLY A 83 25.25 -22.47 24.52
C GLY A 83 24.67 -23.08 25.80
N LEU A 84 23.58 -23.84 25.69
CA LEU A 84 22.93 -24.57 26.78
C LEU A 84 23.75 -25.77 27.31
N LYS A 85 24.67 -26.33 26.52
CA LYS A 85 25.61 -27.37 27.00
C LYS A 85 26.79 -26.75 27.75
N THR A 86 27.25 -25.56 27.36
CA THR A 86 28.27 -24.80 28.09
C THR A 86 27.74 -24.17 29.37
N ALA A 87 26.49 -23.72 29.39
CA ALA A 87 25.81 -23.25 30.58
C ALA A 87 25.13 -24.45 31.24
N ASN A 88 25.81 -25.10 32.21
CA ASN A 88 25.41 -26.32 32.91
C ASN A 88 24.07 -26.19 33.69
N LEU A 89 22.95 -25.99 32.97
CA LEU A 89 21.62 -25.74 33.50
C LEU A 89 20.77 -27.00 33.27
N LYS A 90 20.61 -27.76 34.35
CA LYS A 90 19.67 -28.87 34.43
C LYS A 90 18.23 -28.33 34.47
N HIS A 91 17.40 -28.84 33.57
CA HIS A 91 15.93 -28.81 33.55
C HIS A 91 15.22 -27.46 33.47
N THR A 92 14.47 -27.26 32.37
CA THR A 92 13.19 -26.52 32.39
C THR A 92 12.32 -26.99 31.22
N HIS A 93 11.15 -27.55 31.54
CA HIS A 93 10.06 -27.76 30.60
C HIS A 93 9.39 -26.40 30.34
N ILE A 94 9.36 -25.97 29.08
CA ILE A 94 8.59 -24.79 28.66
C ILE A 94 7.20 -25.28 28.23
N VAL A 95 6.17 -24.93 29.01
CA VAL A 95 4.76 -25.03 28.62
C VAL A 95 4.33 -23.64 28.15
N HIS A 96 4.05 -23.49 26.86
CA HIS A 96 3.42 -22.29 26.32
C HIS A 96 1.90 -22.35 26.59
N GLN A 97 1.43 -21.56 27.56
CA GLN A 97 0.07 -21.06 27.59
C GLN A 97 0.13 -19.56 27.32
N THR A 98 -0.33 -19.13 26.15
CA THR A 98 -0.57 -17.71 25.88
C THR A 98 -2.07 -17.45 25.99
N LYS A 99 -2.50 -17.02 27.18
CA LYS A 99 -3.76 -16.27 27.34
C LYS A 99 -3.53 -14.88 26.74
N MET A 100 -4.16 -14.59 25.61
CA MET A 100 -4.33 -13.20 25.15
C MET A 100 -5.54 -12.63 25.89
N ASN A 101 -5.28 -11.87 26.96
CA ASN A 101 -6.27 -10.93 27.48
C ASN A 101 -6.25 -9.68 26.60
N SER A 102 -7.45 -9.23 26.22
CA SER A 102 -7.68 -7.90 25.70
C SER A 102 -7.39 -6.85 26.77
N ASP A 103 -7.28 -5.60 26.31
CA ASP A 103 -7.07 -4.37 27.09
C ASP A 103 -5.60 -4.07 27.37
N TYR A 104 -5.06 -3.06 26.67
CA TYR A 104 -4.63 -1.79 27.27
C TYR A 104 -4.04 -0.85 26.20
N PHE A 105 -4.70 0.30 26.00
CA PHE A 105 -4.03 1.57 25.71
C PHE A 105 -3.33 2.04 27.00
N PRO A 106 -2.10 2.57 26.97
CA PRO A 106 -1.60 3.37 28.09
C PRO A 106 -1.36 4.82 27.67
N THR A 107 -2.15 5.71 28.27
CA THR A 107 -1.71 7.07 28.61
C THR A 107 -0.79 7.00 29.84
N ASN A 108 0.26 7.82 29.82
CA ASN A 108 1.25 8.02 30.88
C ASN A 108 0.64 8.23 32.28
N GLU A 109 1.26 7.66 33.32
CA GLU A 109 1.74 8.37 34.51
C GLU A 109 2.47 7.45 35.52
N ILE A 110 3.21 8.08 36.42
CA ILE A 110 4.38 7.65 37.18
C ILE A 110 4.02 7.20 38.62
N LYS A 111 4.61 6.09 39.14
CA LYS A 111 5.34 5.95 40.44
C LYS A 111 5.36 4.52 41.06
N ASN A 112 6.58 4.09 41.39
CA ASN A 112 7.10 3.33 42.55
C ASN A 112 6.17 2.47 43.44
N ALA A 113 6.56 1.20 43.68
CA ALA A 113 7.05 0.69 44.98
C ALA A 113 7.21 -0.87 44.98
N ASP A 114 8.41 -1.35 45.35
CA ASP A 114 8.77 -2.31 46.42
C ASP A 114 7.71 -3.31 46.98
N ILE A 115 7.96 -4.52 47.50
CA ILE A 115 9.11 -5.42 47.78
C ILE A 115 8.47 -6.71 48.41
N ASN A 116 9.13 -7.87 48.28
CA ASN A 116 9.16 -9.07 49.18
C ASN A 116 8.16 -10.26 49.10
N LYS A 117 8.82 -11.45 49.04
CA LYS A 117 8.68 -12.67 49.90
C LYS A 117 7.50 -13.64 49.65
N ASP A 118 7.63 -14.98 49.72
CA ASP A 118 8.57 -15.88 50.40
C ASP A 118 8.72 -17.23 49.66
N GLU A 119 9.80 -17.94 50.01
CA GLU A 119 10.20 -19.34 49.78
C GLU A 119 9.14 -20.35 50.30
N GLU A 120 9.11 -21.68 50.10
CA GLU A 120 10.17 -22.70 50.16
C GLU A 120 9.51 -24.12 50.00
N LYS A 121 10.35 -25.17 49.81
CA LYS A 121 10.20 -26.62 50.15
C LYS A 121 10.11 -27.71 49.06
N LEU A 122 11.30 -28.03 48.53
CA LEU A 122 12.09 -29.27 48.70
C LEU A 122 11.49 -30.71 48.78
N SER A 123 12.14 -31.56 47.96
CA SER A 123 12.61 -32.95 48.20
C SER A 123 11.65 -34.10 47.87
N SER A 124 12.03 -35.29 47.37
CA SER A 124 13.30 -35.89 46.95
C SER A 124 13.05 -37.31 46.38
N ARG A 125 13.91 -37.81 45.46
CA ARG A 125 14.61 -39.13 45.44
C ARG A 125 14.75 -39.85 44.07
N LYS A 126 16.02 -39.91 43.65
CA LYS A 126 16.86 -41.07 43.20
C LYS A 126 16.57 -41.86 41.90
N PHE A 127 17.44 -41.59 40.90
CA PHE A 127 18.32 -42.49 40.12
C PHE A 127 18.08 -44.01 40.06
N SER A 128 18.10 -44.56 38.83
CA SER A 128 19.02 -45.65 38.45
C SER A 128 19.26 -45.68 36.92
N GLU A 129 20.51 -45.87 36.53
CA GLU A 129 21.01 -46.08 35.16
C GLU A 129 20.87 -47.55 34.74
N ASN A 130 20.81 -47.82 33.43
CA ASN A 130 21.55 -48.95 32.86
C ASN A 130 21.87 -48.76 31.37
N ARG A 131 23.08 -49.19 30.99
CA ARG A 131 23.74 -49.06 29.68
C ARG A 131 23.73 -50.37 28.88
N ASN A 132 24.08 -50.23 27.58
CA ASN A 132 24.67 -51.20 26.63
C ASN A 132 23.69 -52.18 25.94
N SER A 133 23.82 -52.57 24.66
CA SER A 133 24.96 -52.57 23.71
C SER A 133 24.52 -52.91 22.27
N ASN A 134 25.25 -52.39 21.26
CA ASN A 134 25.72 -52.95 19.97
C ASN A 134 24.92 -54.06 19.23
N HIS A 135 24.65 -53.90 17.91
CA HIS A 135 25.52 -54.36 16.79
C HIS A 135 24.89 -54.33 15.38
N SER A 136 25.76 -53.99 14.41
CA SER A 136 25.96 -54.51 13.03
C SER A 136 24.94 -54.34 11.88
N ILE A 137 25.49 -53.63 10.89
CA ILE A 137 25.29 -53.58 9.43
C ILE A 137 25.16 -54.96 8.75
N SER A 138 24.29 -55.06 7.73
CA SER A 138 24.54 -55.87 6.52
C SER A 138 23.83 -55.30 5.28
N ARG A 139 24.58 -55.24 4.16
CA ARG A 139 24.16 -54.94 2.79
C ARG A 139 23.71 -56.24 2.09
N SER A 140 22.76 -56.14 1.15
CA SER A 140 22.71 -57.03 -0.02
C SER A 140 22.03 -56.32 -1.20
N GLU A 141 22.65 -56.45 -2.38
CA GLU A 141 22.25 -55.97 -3.71
C GLU A 141 21.46 -57.06 -4.47
N ASP A 142 21.02 -56.69 -5.70
CA ASP A 142 20.55 -57.51 -6.84
C ASP A 142 19.03 -57.84 -6.90
N THR A 143 18.29 -57.75 -8.02
CA THR A 143 18.58 -57.65 -9.47
C THR A 143 17.31 -57.22 -10.26
N LYS A 144 17.51 -56.86 -11.55
CA LYS A 144 16.57 -56.36 -12.59
C LYS A 144 15.56 -57.37 -13.16
N SER A 145 14.44 -56.89 -13.73
CA SER A 145 13.96 -57.31 -15.09
C SER A 145 12.78 -56.46 -15.62
N ASP A 146 12.86 -56.11 -16.91
CA ASP A 146 11.92 -55.36 -17.76
C ASP A 146 10.62 -56.11 -18.11
N ASP A 147 9.54 -55.39 -18.47
CA ASP A 147 8.73 -55.74 -19.65
C ASP A 147 7.73 -54.66 -20.12
N ILE A 148 7.63 -54.54 -21.46
CA ILE A 148 6.85 -53.59 -22.26
C ILE A 148 5.52 -54.24 -22.72
N LYS A 149 4.41 -53.48 -22.80
CA LYS A 149 3.37 -53.74 -23.83
C LYS A 149 2.43 -52.56 -24.14
N ILE A 150 2.30 -52.31 -25.44
CA ILE A 150 1.49 -51.30 -26.15
C ILE A 150 0.16 -51.93 -26.63
N ARG A 151 -0.94 -51.16 -26.64
CA ARG A 151 -2.13 -51.18 -27.53
C ARG A 151 -3.17 -50.18 -26.94
N GLY A 152 -3.85 -49.26 -27.63
CA GLY A 152 -4.16 -49.01 -29.03
C GLY A 152 -5.68 -48.74 -29.14
N GLY A 153 -6.11 -47.53 -29.56
CA GLY A 153 -7.52 -47.26 -29.89
C GLY A 153 -8.00 -45.80 -29.68
N ARG A 154 -8.21 -45.07 -30.78
CA ARG A 154 -8.72 -43.69 -30.87
C ARG A 154 -10.25 -43.61 -30.73
N GLN A 155 -10.77 -42.53 -30.13
CA GLN A 155 -12.06 -41.94 -30.53
C GLN A 155 -12.05 -40.41 -30.37
N VAL A 156 -12.75 -39.76 -31.30
CA VAL A 156 -12.67 -38.36 -31.74
C VAL A 156 -13.51 -37.43 -30.86
N THR A 157 -12.99 -36.24 -30.52
CA THR A 157 -13.72 -35.17 -29.78
C THR A 157 -14.06 -33.98 -30.70
N SER A 158 -15.30 -33.51 -30.62
CA SER A 158 -15.79 -32.24 -31.16
C SER A 158 -15.32 -31.04 -30.34
N THR A 159 -14.84 -29.98 -31.01
CA THR A 159 -14.18 -28.80 -30.44
C THR A 159 -15.15 -27.65 -30.12
N SER A 160 -14.95 -27.03 -28.94
CA SER A 160 -15.47 -25.71 -28.51
C SER A 160 -14.32 -24.68 -28.51
N PRO A 161 -14.54 -23.36 -28.72
CA PRO A 161 -13.50 -22.39 -29.07
C PRO A 161 -12.55 -21.97 -27.94
N TYR A 162 -12.77 -22.41 -26.70
CA TYR A 162 -11.87 -22.14 -25.57
C TYR A 162 -11.00 -23.37 -25.28
N GLY A 163 -10.01 -23.59 -26.15
CA GLY A 163 -9.13 -24.75 -26.12
C GLY A 163 -7.98 -24.65 -25.11
N ILE A 164 -8.27 -24.73 -23.80
CA ILE A 164 -7.27 -25.21 -22.85
C ILE A 164 -7.32 -26.74 -22.92
N CYS A 165 -6.26 -27.33 -23.46
CA CYS A 165 -6.06 -28.77 -23.48
C CYS A 165 -6.00 -29.30 -22.04
N GLN A 166 -7.13 -29.77 -21.51
CA GLN A 166 -7.17 -30.62 -20.31
C GLN A 166 -6.44 -31.92 -20.63
N LYS A 167 -5.11 -31.95 -20.46
CA LYS A 167 -4.44 -33.20 -20.15
C LYS A 167 -5.04 -33.66 -18.83
N LYS A 168 -5.91 -34.68 -18.88
CA LYS A 168 -6.24 -35.51 -17.72
C LYS A 168 -4.91 -36.02 -17.17
N PHE A 169 -4.35 -35.31 -16.20
CA PHE A 169 -3.38 -35.89 -15.29
C PHE A 169 -4.16 -36.94 -14.50
N ASN A 170 -4.12 -38.18 -14.99
CA ASN A 170 -4.24 -39.34 -14.13
C ASN A 170 -3.05 -39.25 -13.17
N ARG A 171 -3.19 -38.48 -12.08
CA ARG A 171 -2.43 -38.72 -10.87
C ARG A 171 -2.88 -40.11 -10.43
N SER A 172 -2.07 -41.11 -10.77
CA SER A 172 -2.06 -42.40 -10.09
C SER A 172 -2.09 -42.11 -8.60
N TYR A 173 -3.26 -42.39 -8.02
CA TYR A 173 -3.56 -42.25 -6.61
C TYR A 173 -2.54 -43.10 -5.86
N ILE A 174 -1.54 -42.48 -5.23
CA ILE A 174 -0.73 -43.18 -4.23
C ILE A 174 -1.65 -43.24 -3.01
N PRO A 175 -2.06 -44.44 -2.54
CA PRO A 175 -2.88 -44.55 -1.35
C PRO A 175 -2.00 -44.16 -0.15
N ASN A 176 -1.94 -42.87 0.16
CA ASN A 176 -1.69 -42.46 1.54
C ASN A 176 -2.82 -43.08 2.35
N ILE A 177 -2.44 -43.97 3.26
CA ILE A 177 -3.32 -44.65 4.22
C ILE A 177 -4.28 -43.61 4.79
N GLU A 178 -5.55 -43.69 4.39
CA GLU A 178 -6.58 -42.79 4.91
C GLU A 178 -6.66 -43.02 6.41
N LYS A 179 -6.38 -41.99 7.22
CA LYS A 179 -6.37 -42.13 8.68
C LYS A 179 -7.72 -42.66 9.15
N SER A 180 -7.70 -43.71 9.96
CA SER A 180 -8.92 -44.22 10.55
C SER A 180 -9.51 -43.16 11.49
N VAL A 181 -10.81 -43.24 11.71
CA VAL A 181 -11.50 -42.37 12.66
C VAL A 181 -10.91 -42.52 14.07
N GLU A 182 -10.48 -43.73 14.43
CA GLU A 182 -9.79 -44.04 15.69
C GLU A 182 -8.37 -43.47 15.75
N ASP A 183 -7.63 -43.42 14.64
CA ASP A 183 -6.30 -42.80 14.57
C ASP A 183 -6.38 -41.28 14.80
N ILE A 184 -7.33 -40.62 14.12
CA ILE A 184 -7.58 -39.17 14.28
C ILE A 184 -7.98 -38.87 15.73
N THR A 185 -8.83 -39.71 16.31
CA THR A 185 -9.24 -39.61 17.72
C THR A 185 -8.07 -39.71 18.69
N ARG A 186 -7.16 -40.68 18.46
CA ARG A 186 -5.96 -40.83 19.29
C ARG A 186 -5.08 -39.58 19.22
N GLU A 187 -4.84 -39.06 18.02
CA GLU A 187 -4.06 -37.83 17.83
C GLU A 187 -4.71 -36.61 18.52
N MET A 188 -6.03 -36.44 18.40
CA MET A 188 -6.74 -35.34 19.06
C MET A 188 -6.72 -35.45 20.60
N ASN A 189 -6.82 -36.67 21.14
CA ASN A 189 -6.73 -36.90 22.59
C ASN A 189 -5.32 -36.58 23.16
N HIS A 190 -4.26 -36.68 22.35
CA HIS A 190 -2.90 -36.32 22.76
C HIS A 190 -2.67 -34.80 22.83
N ILE A 191 -3.50 -34.00 22.16
CA ILE A 191 -3.32 -32.54 22.04
C ILE A 191 -4.02 -31.76 23.19
N SER A 192 -4.77 -32.42 24.07
CA SER A 192 -5.38 -31.81 25.28
C SER A 192 -6.31 -30.61 25.02
N ILE A 193 -7.09 -30.61 23.92
CA ILE A 193 -7.92 -29.44 23.52
C ILE A 193 -9.41 -29.76 23.27
N SER A 194 -9.93 -30.96 23.58
CA SER A 194 -11.39 -31.20 23.47
C SER A 194 -11.93 -32.13 24.54
N ASP A 195 -13.13 -31.81 25.01
CA ASP A 195 -13.87 -32.62 25.96
C ASP A 195 -14.15 -34.00 25.30
N ARG A 196 -13.85 -35.10 26.00
CA ARG A 196 -13.97 -36.47 25.44
C ARG A 196 -15.38 -36.75 24.92
N HIS A 197 -16.38 -36.08 25.50
CA HIS A 197 -17.76 -36.17 25.05
C HIS A 197 -17.96 -35.58 23.64
N GLU A 198 -17.32 -34.45 23.32
CA GLU A 198 -17.41 -33.82 21.99
C GLU A 198 -16.82 -34.70 20.90
N ILE A 199 -15.66 -35.29 21.18
CA ILE A 199 -15.02 -36.19 20.24
C ILE A 199 -15.95 -37.37 19.98
N ASN A 200 -16.48 -38.04 21.02
CA ASN A 200 -17.36 -39.20 20.84
C ASN A 200 -18.64 -38.90 20.04
N GLU A 201 -19.23 -37.72 20.20
CA GLU A 201 -20.40 -37.30 19.41
C GLU A 201 -20.04 -37.10 17.92
N ILE A 202 -18.89 -36.46 17.64
CA ILE A 202 -18.38 -36.30 16.27
C ILE A 202 -18.10 -37.66 15.64
N LEU A 203 -17.51 -38.59 16.39
CA LEU A 203 -17.25 -39.95 15.93
C LEU A 203 -18.53 -40.73 15.67
N ASP A 204 -19.58 -40.53 16.49
CA ASP A 204 -20.88 -41.14 16.28
C ASP A 204 -21.52 -40.64 14.97
N VAL A 205 -21.49 -39.33 14.71
CA VAL A 205 -21.97 -38.75 13.44
C VAL A 205 -21.18 -39.29 12.25
N VAL A 206 -19.84 -39.22 12.30
CA VAL A 206 -18.98 -39.69 11.20
C VAL A 206 -19.12 -41.20 10.98
N SER A 207 -19.23 -42.00 12.04
CA SER A 207 -19.39 -43.45 11.94
C SER A 207 -20.78 -43.86 11.44
N LYS A 208 -21.85 -43.12 11.80
CA LYS A 208 -23.19 -43.30 11.23
C LYS A 208 -23.20 -43.00 9.74
N GLU A 209 -22.46 -41.99 9.29
CA GLU A 209 -22.28 -41.69 7.87
C GLU A 209 -21.55 -42.80 7.12
N LEU A 210 -20.44 -43.28 7.67
CA LEU A 210 -19.68 -44.38 7.08
C LEU A 210 -20.50 -45.68 6.98
N LYS A 211 -21.46 -45.88 7.89
CA LYS A 211 -22.31 -47.08 7.96
C LYS A 211 -23.58 -47.02 7.10
N ARG A 212 -23.99 -45.86 6.58
CA ARG A 212 -25.16 -45.82 5.69
C ARG A 212 -24.83 -46.60 4.42
N PRO A 213 -25.51 -47.75 4.16
CA PRO A 213 -25.24 -48.54 2.97
C PRO A 213 -25.45 -47.63 1.78
N GLY A 214 -24.43 -47.56 0.93
CA GLY A 214 -24.43 -46.69 -0.23
C GLY A 214 -25.70 -46.93 -1.04
N SER A 215 -26.67 -46.03 -0.90
CA SER A 215 -27.56 -45.75 -2.01
C SER A 215 -26.62 -45.34 -3.14
N ASN A 216 -26.36 -46.25 -4.06
CA ASN A 216 -25.63 -45.96 -5.29
C ASN A 216 -26.34 -44.91 -6.16
N TYR A 217 -27.54 -44.49 -5.74
CA TYR A 217 -28.29 -43.42 -6.34
C TYR A 217 -28.08 -42.13 -5.53
N TRP A 218 -27.40 -41.18 -6.18
CA TRP A 218 -27.45 -39.78 -5.76
C TRP A 218 -28.87 -39.25 -5.95
N ARG A 219 -29.34 -38.48 -4.98
CA ARG A 219 -30.57 -37.69 -5.07
C ARG A 219 -30.22 -36.22 -4.78
N LYS A 220 -30.95 -35.30 -5.41
CA LYS A 220 -30.78 -33.87 -5.11
C LYS A 220 -31.21 -33.59 -3.66
N PRO A 221 -30.43 -32.83 -2.86
CA PRO A 221 -30.77 -32.54 -1.48
C PRO A 221 -32.12 -31.82 -1.34
N ASN A 222 -32.92 -32.23 -0.36
CA ASN A 222 -34.15 -31.51 0.00
C ASN A 222 -33.82 -30.30 0.88
N VAL A 223 -33.49 -29.18 0.24
CA VAL A 223 -33.07 -27.94 0.90
C VAL A 223 -34.09 -27.45 1.94
N GLU A 224 -35.38 -27.58 1.65
CA GLU A 224 -36.45 -27.09 2.54
C GLU A 224 -36.53 -27.91 3.83
N GLU A 225 -36.35 -29.22 3.71
CA GLU A 225 -36.29 -30.13 4.86
C GLU A 225 -35.03 -29.88 5.69
N LEU A 226 -33.87 -29.72 5.05
CA LEU A 226 -32.62 -29.40 5.73
C LEU A 226 -32.71 -28.09 6.52
N ARG A 227 -33.28 -27.03 5.91
CA ARG A 227 -33.51 -25.74 6.58
C ARG A 227 -34.45 -25.90 7.78
N LYS A 228 -35.55 -26.64 7.63
CA LYS A 228 -36.49 -26.92 8.72
C LYS A 228 -35.83 -27.67 9.87
N THR A 229 -35.02 -28.69 9.58
CA THR A 229 -34.28 -29.44 10.60
C THR A 229 -33.34 -28.53 11.37
N LEU A 230 -32.52 -27.74 10.68
CA LEU A 230 -31.57 -26.80 11.31
C LEU A 230 -32.27 -25.69 12.12
N THR A 231 -33.45 -25.26 11.68
CA THR A 231 -34.25 -24.24 12.41
C THR A 231 -34.89 -24.83 13.67
N ASN A 232 -35.44 -26.05 13.59
CA ASN A 232 -36.17 -26.68 14.69
C ASN A 232 -35.24 -27.30 15.74
N ASN A 233 -34.09 -27.83 15.31
CA ASN A 233 -33.11 -28.44 16.18
C ASN A 233 -31.69 -28.11 15.70
N PRO A 234 -31.15 -26.93 16.07
CA PRO A 234 -29.84 -26.49 15.61
C PRO A 234 -28.70 -27.47 15.94
N SER A 235 -28.83 -28.26 17.01
CA SER A 235 -27.82 -29.25 17.41
C SER A 235 -27.89 -30.57 16.62
N ASP A 236 -28.94 -30.83 15.83
CA ASP A 236 -29.05 -32.02 14.97
C ASP A 236 -28.53 -31.75 13.55
N TYR A 237 -27.22 -31.57 13.44
CA TYR A 237 -26.53 -31.29 12.18
C TYR A 237 -26.18 -32.54 11.36
N GLY A 238 -26.36 -33.75 11.92
CA GLY A 238 -26.02 -35.03 11.28
C GLY A 238 -26.65 -35.20 9.88
N PRO A 239 -27.98 -35.07 9.73
CA PRO A 239 -28.65 -35.15 8.43
C PRO A 239 -28.10 -34.19 7.37
N CYS A 240 -27.71 -32.98 7.79
CA CYS A 240 -27.13 -31.97 6.89
C CYS A 240 -25.73 -32.36 6.43
N ILE A 241 -24.89 -32.84 7.35
CA ILE A 241 -23.54 -33.31 7.03
C ILE A 241 -23.59 -34.44 5.99
N VAL A 242 -24.54 -35.39 6.11
CA VAL A 242 -24.75 -36.46 5.12
C VAL A 242 -24.92 -35.89 3.71
N GLU A 243 -25.88 -34.98 3.56
CA GLU A 243 -26.30 -34.48 2.26
C GLU A 243 -25.20 -33.61 1.65
N ILE A 244 -24.46 -32.87 2.50
CA ILE A 244 -23.22 -32.17 2.14
C ILE A 244 -22.18 -33.17 1.59
N CYS A 245 -21.89 -34.26 2.31
CA CYS A 245 -20.91 -35.27 1.89
C CYS A 245 -21.28 -35.95 0.57
N HIS A 246 -22.55 -36.33 0.41
CA HIS A 246 -23.07 -36.92 -0.81
C HIS A 246 -22.99 -35.94 -1.99
N SER A 247 -23.27 -34.66 -1.75
CA SER A 247 -23.16 -33.62 -2.78
C SER A 247 -21.71 -33.37 -3.18
N VAL A 248 -20.74 -33.42 -2.25
CA VAL A 248 -19.31 -33.37 -2.61
C VAL A 248 -18.94 -34.56 -3.47
N LYS A 249 -19.33 -35.79 -3.08
CA LYS A 249 -19.07 -37.00 -3.87
C LYS A 249 -19.63 -36.89 -5.29
N HIS A 250 -20.84 -36.39 -5.42
CA HIS A 250 -21.50 -36.23 -6.71
C HIS A 250 -20.82 -35.18 -7.59
N VAL A 251 -20.50 -34.01 -7.05
CA VAL A 251 -19.97 -32.88 -7.83
C VAL A 251 -18.47 -33.02 -8.09
N LYS A 252 -17.69 -33.45 -7.10
CA LYS A 252 -16.23 -33.54 -7.18
C LYS A 252 -15.72 -34.94 -7.54
N GLY A 253 -16.56 -35.97 -7.48
CA GLY A 253 -16.20 -37.35 -7.81
C GLY A 253 -15.46 -38.10 -6.72
N TYR A 254 -15.19 -37.47 -5.57
CA TYR A 254 -14.53 -38.09 -4.41
C TYR A 254 -15.31 -37.83 -3.13
N ARG A 255 -15.27 -38.77 -2.18
CA ARG A 255 -15.82 -38.56 -0.84
C ARG A 255 -14.86 -37.68 -0.02
N PRO A 256 -15.37 -36.76 0.82
CA PRO A 256 -14.54 -36.08 1.79
C PRO A 256 -13.82 -37.08 2.69
N ARG A 257 -12.55 -36.80 3.01
CA ARG A 257 -11.75 -37.65 3.91
C ARG A 257 -12.28 -37.56 5.33
N ASN A 258 -12.01 -38.59 6.15
CA ASN A 258 -12.36 -38.57 7.57
C ASN A 258 -11.85 -37.32 8.30
N THR A 259 -10.63 -36.87 7.99
CA THR A 259 -10.04 -35.64 8.56
C THR A 259 -10.89 -34.41 8.22
N GLN A 260 -11.36 -34.29 6.98
CA GLN A 260 -12.20 -33.17 6.53
C GLN A 260 -13.58 -33.19 7.20
N LEU A 261 -14.17 -34.37 7.41
CA LEU A 261 -15.44 -34.52 8.10
C LEU A 261 -15.34 -34.15 9.58
N VAL A 262 -14.29 -34.61 10.25
CA VAL A 262 -14.02 -34.24 11.65
C VAL A 262 -13.82 -32.73 11.76
N SER A 263 -13.02 -32.11 10.87
CA SER A 263 -12.85 -30.65 10.83
C SER A 263 -14.18 -29.92 10.63
N LEU A 264 -15.03 -30.40 9.73
CA LEU A 264 -16.36 -29.83 9.51
C LEU A 264 -17.23 -29.90 10.77
N CYS A 265 -17.31 -31.06 11.43
CA CYS A 265 -18.08 -31.21 12.66
C CYS A 265 -17.58 -30.27 13.77
N LEU A 266 -16.26 -30.12 13.91
CA LEU A 266 -15.66 -29.20 14.88
C LEU A 266 -16.05 -27.75 14.63
N LEU A 267 -16.07 -27.30 13.37
CA LEU A 267 -16.49 -25.96 12.98
C LEU A 267 -17.98 -25.72 13.20
N ILE A 268 -18.81 -26.71 12.84
CA ILE A 268 -20.27 -26.65 13.02
C ILE A 268 -20.60 -26.50 14.50
N LYS A 269 -20.02 -27.34 15.35
CA LYS A 269 -20.31 -27.31 16.79
C LYS A 269 -19.90 -25.99 17.44
N SER A 270 -18.74 -25.44 17.07
CA SER A 270 -18.33 -24.12 17.57
C SER A 270 -19.24 -22.99 17.08
N SER A 271 -19.79 -23.07 15.86
CA SER A 271 -20.58 -22.01 15.24
C SER A 271 -21.85 -21.57 16.00
N PHE A 272 -22.28 -22.34 17.00
CA PHE A 272 -23.39 -22.02 17.91
C PHE A 272 -22.98 -21.17 19.12
N HIS A 273 -21.70 -21.12 19.46
CA HIS A 273 -21.20 -20.47 20.66
C HIS A 273 -20.06 -19.49 20.36
N GLU A 274 -19.01 -19.92 19.67
CA GLU A 274 -17.76 -19.17 19.48
C GLU A 274 -17.08 -19.47 18.14
N GLY A 275 -16.17 -18.59 17.70
CA GLY A 275 -15.28 -18.87 16.57
C GLY A 275 -14.21 -19.91 16.94
N ARG A 276 -13.75 -20.70 15.97
CA ARG A 276 -12.69 -21.71 16.18
C ARG A 276 -11.58 -21.59 15.13
N LEU A 277 -10.34 -21.63 15.60
CA LEU A 277 -9.16 -21.73 14.76
C LEU A 277 -8.82 -23.22 14.57
N LEU A 278 -8.73 -23.67 13.31
CA LEU A 278 -8.30 -25.03 12.97
C LEU A 278 -7.03 -24.99 12.12
N GLU A 279 -5.98 -25.65 12.61
CA GLU A 279 -4.77 -25.90 11.83
C GLU A 279 -5.01 -27.08 10.89
N ILE A 280 -5.04 -26.79 9.58
CA ILE A 280 -5.22 -27.78 8.53
C ILE A 280 -4.00 -27.71 7.61
N LYS A 281 -3.21 -28.78 7.58
CA LYS A 281 -1.99 -28.83 6.76
C LYS A 281 -2.31 -28.69 5.27
N THR A 282 -1.42 -28.03 4.52
CA THR A 282 -1.53 -27.90 3.08
C THR A 282 -1.65 -29.27 2.40
N GLY A 283 -2.60 -29.41 1.47
CA GLY A 283 -2.89 -30.68 0.79
C GLY A 283 -3.95 -31.56 1.48
N GLU A 284 -4.40 -31.21 2.69
CA GLU A 284 -5.55 -31.87 3.34
C GLU A 284 -6.90 -31.48 2.73
N GLY A 285 -6.93 -30.50 1.83
CA GLY A 285 -8.13 -30.06 1.13
C GLY A 285 -8.96 -29.03 1.90
N LYS A 286 -8.31 -27.99 2.41
CA LYS A 286 -8.94 -26.88 3.15
C LYS A 286 -10.12 -26.24 2.40
N SER A 287 -9.99 -26.00 1.10
CA SER A 287 -11.09 -25.47 0.26
C SER A 287 -12.35 -26.34 0.30
N CYS A 288 -12.22 -27.68 0.44
CA CYS A 288 -13.37 -28.58 0.60
C CYS A 288 -14.08 -28.35 1.93
N ILE A 289 -13.31 -28.24 3.01
CA ILE A 289 -13.84 -27.98 4.37
C ILE A 289 -14.56 -26.64 4.40
N VAL A 290 -13.95 -25.59 3.84
CA VAL A 290 -14.53 -24.24 3.74
C VAL A 290 -15.85 -24.26 2.96
N ALA A 291 -15.89 -24.91 1.80
CA ALA A 291 -17.11 -24.98 0.99
C ALA A 291 -18.24 -25.73 1.70
N MET A 292 -17.94 -26.87 2.33
CA MET A 292 -18.91 -27.64 3.11
C MET A 292 -19.46 -26.82 4.30
N PHE A 293 -18.59 -26.13 5.02
CA PHE A 293 -18.98 -25.31 6.17
C PHE A 293 -19.81 -24.09 5.75
N ALA A 294 -19.45 -23.45 4.64
CA ALA A 294 -20.21 -22.34 4.08
C ALA A 294 -21.64 -22.74 3.68
N VAL A 295 -21.83 -23.93 3.09
CA VAL A 295 -23.18 -24.47 2.82
C VAL A 295 -23.96 -24.65 4.10
N PHE A 296 -23.36 -25.26 5.13
CA PHE A 296 -24.01 -25.46 6.42
C PHE A 296 -24.51 -24.13 7.02
N LEU A 297 -23.64 -23.11 7.09
CA LEU A 297 -23.98 -21.80 7.64
C LEU A 297 -25.07 -21.09 6.83
N ALA A 298 -24.99 -21.15 5.50
CA ALA A 298 -25.99 -20.57 4.61
C ALA A 298 -27.35 -21.27 4.70
N LEU A 299 -27.38 -22.59 4.91
CA LEU A 299 -28.61 -23.34 5.18
C LEU A 299 -29.20 -22.99 6.54
N SER A 300 -28.38 -22.61 7.51
CA SER A 300 -28.80 -22.07 8.82
C SER A 300 -29.29 -20.61 8.75
N GLY A 301 -29.44 -20.04 7.55
CA GLY A 301 -29.98 -18.69 7.36
C GLY A 301 -28.98 -17.55 7.58
N ARG A 302 -27.69 -17.84 7.73
CA ARG A 302 -26.65 -16.82 7.89
C ARG A 302 -26.07 -16.40 6.53
N SER A 303 -25.72 -15.13 6.39
CA SER A 303 -24.86 -14.68 5.31
C SER A 303 -23.39 -15.05 5.60
N VAL A 304 -22.69 -15.59 4.60
CA VAL A 304 -21.33 -16.14 4.75
C VAL A 304 -20.35 -15.36 3.90
N ASP A 305 -19.37 -14.74 4.54
CA ASP A 305 -18.26 -14.04 3.90
C ASP A 305 -16.98 -14.88 4.06
N ILE A 306 -16.41 -15.33 2.93
CA ILE A 306 -15.20 -16.15 2.90
C ILE A 306 -14.04 -15.28 2.47
N ILE A 307 -13.11 -15.07 3.38
CA ILE A 307 -11.94 -14.23 3.20
C ILE A 307 -10.72 -15.12 2.98
N THR A 308 -9.99 -14.88 1.91
CA THR A 308 -8.70 -15.51 1.63
C THR A 308 -7.61 -14.46 1.44
N SER A 309 -6.35 -14.86 1.58
CA SER A 309 -5.18 -14.02 1.36
C SER A 309 -5.01 -13.60 -0.11
N SER A 310 -5.52 -14.41 -1.06
CA SER A 310 -5.22 -14.26 -2.49
C SER A 310 -6.48 -14.01 -3.35
N PRO A 311 -6.47 -12.97 -4.20
CA PRO A 311 -7.55 -12.74 -5.17
C PRO A 311 -7.79 -13.92 -6.12
N ILE A 312 -6.72 -14.58 -6.55
CA ILE A 312 -6.80 -15.72 -7.49
C ILE A 312 -7.49 -16.90 -6.81
N LEU A 313 -7.16 -17.18 -5.54
CA LEU A 313 -7.80 -18.24 -4.77
C LEU A 313 -9.29 -17.95 -4.53
N ALA A 314 -9.65 -16.69 -4.23
CA ALA A 314 -11.04 -16.28 -4.05
C ALA A 314 -11.88 -16.54 -5.31
N VAL A 315 -11.38 -16.09 -6.46
CA VAL A 315 -12.08 -16.26 -7.75
C VAL A 315 -12.15 -17.74 -8.11
N ARG A 316 -11.02 -18.46 -8.05
CA ARG A 316 -10.96 -19.90 -8.35
C ARG A 316 -11.97 -20.68 -7.52
N ASP A 317 -11.94 -20.54 -6.20
CA ASP A 317 -12.78 -21.36 -5.31
C ASP A 317 -14.26 -21.00 -5.46
N SER A 318 -14.60 -19.72 -5.67
CA SER A 318 -15.97 -19.30 -5.96
C SER A 318 -16.54 -19.92 -7.25
N VAL A 319 -15.69 -20.17 -8.25
CA VAL A 319 -16.07 -20.77 -9.54
C VAL A 319 -16.08 -22.30 -9.43
N GLU A 320 -15.02 -22.91 -8.90
CA GLU A 320 -14.86 -24.35 -8.80
C GLU A 320 -15.92 -25.01 -7.90
N TRP A 321 -16.39 -24.31 -6.86
CA TRP A 321 -17.40 -24.82 -5.94
C TRP A 321 -18.82 -24.36 -6.29
N ARG A 322 -19.01 -23.58 -7.36
CA ARG A 322 -20.30 -23.06 -7.78
C ARG A 322 -21.35 -24.17 -7.97
N ASP A 323 -21.00 -25.24 -8.66
CA ASP A 323 -21.95 -26.34 -8.93
C ASP A 323 -22.28 -27.16 -7.68
N PHE A 324 -21.43 -27.11 -6.66
CA PHE A 324 -21.70 -27.67 -5.35
C PHE A 324 -22.72 -26.81 -4.59
N TYR A 325 -22.53 -25.48 -4.52
CA TYR A 325 -23.52 -24.57 -3.91
C TYR A 325 -24.90 -24.67 -4.58
N LYS A 326 -24.94 -24.81 -5.91
CA LYS A 326 -26.20 -25.01 -6.67
C LYS A 326 -26.99 -26.25 -6.26
N GLN A 327 -26.36 -27.31 -5.74
CA GLN A 327 -27.08 -28.48 -5.24
C GLN A 327 -28.02 -28.11 -4.10
N PHE A 328 -27.64 -27.09 -3.31
CA PHE A 328 -28.38 -26.58 -2.17
C PHE A 328 -29.20 -25.33 -2.47
N LYS A 329 -29.40 -24.98 -3.76
CA LYS A 329 -30.07 -23.74 -4.19
C LYS A 329 -29.43 -22.48 -3.59
N LEU A 330 -28.11 -22.51 -3.38
CA LEU A 330 -27.34 -21.36 -2.91
C LEU A 330 -26.59 -20.74 -4.08
N GLU A 331 -26.63 -19.42 -4.17
CA GLU A 331 -25.79 -18.64 -5.09
C GLU A 331 -24.49 -18.24 -4.39
N VAL A 332 -23.42 -18.12 -5.18
CA VAL A 332 -22.10 -17.74 -4.70
C VAL A 332 -21.56 -16.59 -5.54
N GLY A 333 -21.12 -15.53 -4.86
CA GLY A 333 -20.47 -14.37 -5.46
C GLY A 333 -18.99 -14.30 -5.13
N CYS A 334 -18.25 -13.47 -5.87
CA CYS A 334 -16.90 -13.04 -5.50
C CYS A 334 -16.79 -11.53 -5.70
N ASN A 335 -16.51 -10.78 -4.64
CA ASN A 335 -16.54 -9.31 -4.67
C ASN A 335 -15.37 -8.67 -5.44
N LEU A 336 -14.44 -9.48 -5.94
CA LEU A 336 -13.35 -9.06 -6.82
C LEU A 336 -13.75 -8.96 -8.31
N ILE A 337 -14.85 -9.62 -8.69
CA ILE A 337 -15.32 -9.68 -10.09
C ILE A 337 -16.07 -8.40 -10.50
N PRO A 338 -17.00 -7.85 -9.69
CA PRO A 338 -17.72 -6.64 -10.03
C PRO A 338 -16.82 -5.41 -10.15
N LYS A 339 -17.01 -4.63 -11.23
CA LYS A 339 -16.35 -3.34 -11.41
C LYS A 339 -17.23 -2.18 -10.95
N GLU A 340 -18.53 -2.28 -11.20
CA GLU A 340 -19.53 -1.27 -10.88
C GLU A 340 -20.24 -1.55 -9.55
N ASN A 341 -20.71 -0.48 -8.90
CA ASN A 341 -21.37 -0.56 -7.59
C ASN A 341 -22.66 -1.38 -7.62
N GLU A 342 -23.44 -1.29 -8.70
CA GLU A 342 -24.65 -2.11 -8.87
C GLU A 342 -24.34 -3.62 -8.91
N ASP A 343 -23.23 -4.00 -9.54
CA ASP A 343 -22.83 -5.40 -9.63
C ASP A 343 -22.23 -5.90 -8.31
N ARG A 344 -21.58 -5.02 -7.52
CA ARG A 344 -21.20 -5.32 -6.13
C ARG A 344 -22.43 -5.60 -5.28
N LEU A 345 -23.46 -4.76 -5.39
CA LEU A 345 -24.72 -4.97 -4.67
C LEU A 345 -25.37 -6.30 -5.03
N LYS A 346 -25.38 -6.67 -6.32
CA LYS A 346 -25.84 -8.01 -6.77
C LYS A 346 -24.98 -9.13 -6.18
N CYS A 347 -23.65 -8.94 -6.13
CA CYS A 347 -22.75 -9.92 -5.53
C CYS A 347 -23.05 -10.14 -4.04
N TYR A 348 -23.25 -9.08 -3.27
CA TYR A 348 -23.52 -9.14 -1.83
C TYR A 348 -24.93 -9.65 -1.46
N LYS A 349 -25.85 -9.71 -2.42
CA LYS A 349 -27.15 -10.41 -2.27
C LYS A 349 -27.00 -11.94 -2.23
N ASN A 350 -25.90 -12.49 -2.71
CA ASN A 350 -25.65 -13.92 -2.63
C ASN A 350 -25.45 -14.37 -1.18
N PRO A 351 -25.96 -15.55 -0.76
CA PRO A 351 -25.76 -16.04 0.60
C PRO A 351 -24.28 -16.25 0.92
N VAL A 352 -23.48 -16.67 -0.06
CA VAL A 352 -22.03 -16.88 0.10
C VAL A 352 -21.26 -15.90 -0.80
N VAL A 353 -20.30 -15.18 -0.22
CA VAL A 353 -19.44 -14.23 -0.95
C VAL A 353 -17.97 -14.53 -0.65
N TYR A 354 -17.17 -14.75 -1.68
CA TYR A 354 -15.72 -14.86 -1.59
C TYR A 354 -15.04 -13.50 -1.81
N GLY A 355 -13.91 -13.29 -1.16
CA GLY A 355 -13.12 -12.08 -1.35
C GLY A 355 -11.80 -12.13 -0.61
N THR A 356 -11.11 -10.99 -0.63
CA THR A 356 -9.90 -10.74 0.17
C THR A 356 -10.21 -9.71 1.24
N VAL A 357 -9.33 -9.59 2.24
CA VAL A 357 -9.43 -8.54 3.27
C VAL A 357 -9.60 -7.18 2.62
N GLY A 358 -8.74 -6.87 1.64
CA GLY A 358 -8.75 -5.58 0.96
C GLY A 358 -10.04 -5.32 0.17
N SER A 359 -10.60 -6.32 -0.52
CA SER A 359 -11.85 -6.12 -1.27
C SER A 359 -13.04 -5.92 -0.35
N PHE A 360 -13.17 -6.70 0.73
CA PHE A 360 -14.21 -6.47 1.74
C PHE A 360 -14.03 -5.12 2.42
N ALA A 361 -12.82 -4.76 2.85
CA ALA A 361 -12.53 -3.47 3.47
C ALA A 361 -12.86 -2.29 2.55
N SER A 362 -12.47 -2.37 1.27
CA SER A 362 -12.82 -1.37 0.26
C SER A 362 -14.33 -1.20 0.14
N ASP A 363 -15.09 -2.28 0.04
CA ASP A 363 -16.55 -2.21 -0.12
C ASP A 363 -17.25 -1.71 1.16
N ILE A 364 -16.71 -2.00 2.34
CA ILE A 364 -17.16 -1.40 3.60
C ILE A 364 -16.95 0.10 3.59
N LEU A 365 -15.73 0.55 3.24
CA LEU A 365 -15.42 1.97 3.14
C LEU A 365 -16.30 2.68 2.11
N ARG A 366 -16.63 2.05 0.98
CA ARG A 366 -17.56 2.62 -0.01
C ARG A 366 -18.96 2.81 0.57
N GLN A 367 -19.47 1.80 1.27
CA GLN A 367 -20.79 1.87 1.90
C GLN A 367 -20.85 2.93 3.00
N GLU A 368 -19.87 2.94 3.90
CA GLU A 368 -19.93 3.74 5.13
C GLU A 368 -19.39 5.16 4.94
N PHE A 369 -18.34 5.34 4.14
CA PHE A 369 -17.68 6.64 3.97
C PHE A 369 -18.15 7.38 2.71
N LEU A 370 -18.29 6.68 1.58
CA LEU A 370 -18.78 7.29 0.34
C LEU A 370 -20.32 7.25 0.23
N MET A 371 -21.02 6.60 1.16
CA MET A 371 -22.48 6.43 1.15
C MET A 371 -23.00 5.77 -0.14
N GLU A 372 -22.17 4.95 -0.78
CA GLU A 372 -22.53 4.19 -1.99
C GLU A 372 -23.17 2.86 -1.59
N ASP A 373 -24.38 2.54 -2.08
CA ASP A 373 -25.05 1.28 -1.71
C ASP A 373 -24.47 0.05 -2.43
N VAL A 374 -23.28 -0.36 -2.04
CA VAL A 374 -22.53 -1.49 -2.60
C VAL A 374 -22.79 -2.81 -1.88
N ARG A 375 -23.18 -2.79 -0.60
CA ARG A 375 -23.43 -4.00 0.22
C ARG A 375 -24.91 -4.22 0.54
N GLY A 376 -25.76 -3.21 0.34
CA GLY A 376 -27.18 -3.30 0.71
C GLY A 376 -27.36 -3.48 2.21
N ALA A 377 -28.33 -4.31 2.59
CA ALA A 377 -28.61 -4.63 3.99
C ALA A 377 -27.77 -5.79 4.54
N ARG A 378 -26.73 -6.25 3.84
CA ARG A 378 -25.91 -7.39 4.27
C ARG A 378 -25.13 -7.04 5.54
N LYS A 379 -25.34 -7.80 6.60
CA LYS A 379 -24.59 -7.71 7.87
C LYS A 379 -23.46 -8.74 7.88
N PHE A 380 -22.55 -8.62 8.85
CA PHE A 380 -21.51 -9.62 9.08
C PHE A 380 -22.04 -10.75 9.97
N ASP A 381 -22.76 -11.71 9.39
CA ASP A 381 -23.34 -12.82 10.17
C ASP A 381 -22.32 -13.93 10.44
N ALA A 382 -21.57 -14.37 9.42
CA ALA A 382 -20.53 -15.38 9.56
C ALA A 382 -19.36 -15.10 8.62
N VAL A 383 -18.14 -15.10 9.18
CA VAL A 383 -16.90 -14.90 8.43
C VAL A 383 -16.03 -16.15 8.54
N ILE A 384 -15.63 -16.71 7.40
CA ILE A 384 -14.64 -17.79 7.35
C ILE A 384 -13.34 -17.19 6.82
N VAL A 385 -12.28 -17.27 7.63
CA VAL A 385 -10.96 -16.76 7.26
C VAL A 385 -10.04 -17.91 6.87
N ASP A 386 -9.65 -17.95 5.61
CA ASP A 386 -8.57 -18.78 5.10
C ASP A 386 -7.22 -18.07 5.29
N GLU A 387 -6.16 -18.84 5.51
CA GLU A 387 -4.78 -18.34 5.73
C GLU A 387 -4.70 -17.18 6.75
N VAL A 388 -5.33 -17.39 7.91
CA VAL A 388 -5.47 -16.39 8.98
C VAL A 388 -4.13 -15.92 9.56
N ASP A 389 -3.10 -16.76 9.53
CA ASP A 389 -1.73 -16.43 9.88
C ASP A 389 -1.17 -15.36 8.94
N SER A 390 -1.32 -15.54 7.63
CA SER A 390 -0.91 -14.53 6.65
C SER A 390 -1.69 -13.22 6.82
N MET A 391 -2.99 -13.31 7.10
CA MET A 391 -3.81 -12.11 7.30
C MET A 391 -3.48 -11.34 8.59
N LEU A 392 -3.32 -12.03 9.72
CA LEU A 392 -3.15 -11.37 11.02
C LEU A 392 -1.70 -11.03 11.35
N LEU A 393 -0.74 -11.82 10.87
CA LEU A 393 0.69 -11.62 11.16
C LEU A 393 1.37 -10.88 10.02
N ASP A 394 1.31 -11.40 8.80
CA ASP A 394 2.05 -10.82 7.67
C ASP A 394 1.40 -9.53 7.17
N GLN A 395 0.06 -9.53 7.05
CA GLN A 395 -0.72 -8.43 6.51
C GLN A 395 -1.42 -7.59 7.59
N GLY A 396 -1.20 -7.87 8.88
CA GLY A 396 -1.91 -7.20 9.98
C GLY A 396 -1.65 -5.69 10.06
N VAL A 397 -0.56 -5.20 9.45
CA VAL A 397 -0.21 -3.78 9.38
C VAL A 397 -0.64 -3.10 8.06
N ASN A 398 -1.20 -3.86 7.12
CA ASN A 398 -1.61 -3.32 5.83
C ASN A 398 -2.93 -2.54 5.96
N PHE A 399 -2.95 -1.32 5.42
CA PHE A 399 -4.14 -0.48 5.39
C PHE A 399 -4.78 -0.49 4.00
N THR A 400 -6.10 -0.54 3.96
CA THR A 400 -6.88 -0.38 2.72
C THR A 400 -7.33 1.08 2.59
N TYR A 401 -6.95 1.73 1.50
CA TYR A 401 -7.36 3.10 1.19
C TYR A 401 -8.29 3.11 -0.04
N LEU A 402 -9.32 3.95 0.01
CA LEU A 402 -10.05 4.33 -1.19
C LEU A 402 -9.33 5.51 -1.84
N SER A 403 -8.94 5.34 -3.10
CA SER A 403 -8.45 6.43 -3.93
C SER A 403 -9.49 6.76 -4.99
N SER A 404 -9.74 8.05 -5.15
CA SER A 404 -10.52 8.60 -6.25
C SER A 404 -9.83 9.89 -6.72
N PRO A 405 -9.94 10.23 -8.01
CA PRO A 405 -9.55 11.55 -8.45
C PRO A 405 -10.44 12.56 -7.70
N ALA A 406 -9.82 13.49 -6.98
CA ALA A 406 -10.52 14.58 -6.33
C ALA A 406 -10.65 15.74 -7.34
N PRO A 407 -11.83 15.95 -7.95
CA PRO A 407 -12.02 17.01 -8.94
C PRO A 407 -11.66 18.36 -8.31
N GLY A 408 -11.01 19.24 -9.07
CA GLY A 408 -10.59 20.55 -8.56
C GLY A 408 -9.25 20.59 -7.81
N MET A 409 -8.69 19.46 -7.35
CA MET A 409 -7.37 19.46 -6.70
C MET A 409 -6.22 19.82 -7.66
N HIS A 410 -6.42 19.72 -8.97
CA HIS A 410 -5.44 20.14 -9.97
C HIS A 410 -5.07 21.62 -9.87
N HIS A 411 -5.96 22.49 -9.37
CA HIS A 411 -5.66 23.90 -9.14
C HIS A 411 -4.61 24.14 -8.05
N ILE A 412 -4.35 23.16 -7.20
CA ILE A 412 -3.31 23.23 -6.15
C ILE A 412 -1.92 22.97 -6.75
N GLN A 413 -1.81 22.23 -7.85
CA GLN A 413 -0.52 21.88 -8.44
C GLN A 413 0.31 23.11 -8.84
N PRO A 414 -0.23 24.14 -9.54
CA PRO A 414 0.51 25.37 -9.80
C PRO A 414 0.96 26.09 -8.52
N ILE A 415 0.13 26.09 -7.47
CA ILE A 415 0.46 26.72 -6.17
C ILE A 415 1.66 26.00 -5.53
N LEU A 416 1.66 24.66 -5.52
CA LEU A 416 2.78 23.88 -5.01
C LEU A 416 4.06 24.12 -5.83
N LEU A 417 3.95 24.26 -7.15
CA LEU A 417 5.08 24.61 -8.02
C LEU A 417 5.60 26.03 -7.74
N MET A 418 4.72 27.00 -7.50
CA MET A 418 5.12 28.35 -7.09
C MET A 418 5.87 28.34 -5.75
N ILE A 419 5.37 27.59 -4.77
CA ILE A 419 6.05 27.40 -3.48
C ILE A 419 7.44 26.79 -3.71
N TRP A 420 7.53 25.71 -4.50
CA TRP A 420 8.78 25.03 -4.79
C TRP A 420 9.81 25.94 -5.48
N ASN A 421 9.38 26.67 -6.51
CA ASN A 421 10.22 27.62 -7.23
C ASN A 421 10.72 28.75 -6.35
N GLU A 422 9.92 29.21 -5.40
CA GLU A 422 10.35 30.23 -4.46
C GLU A 422 11.33 29.66 -3.42
N VAL A 423 11.05 28.47 -2.87
CA VAL A 423 11.90 27.83 -1.86
C VAL A 423 13.30 27.50 -2.40
N ILE A 424 13.42 27.02 -3.64
CA ILE A 424 14.73 26.71 -4.25
C ILE A 424 15.62 27.96 -4.36
N ARG A 425 15.03 29.15 -4.50
CA ARG A 425 15.79 30.42 -4.60
C ARG A 425 16.44 30.83 -3.27
N HIS A 426 16.20 30.07 -2.19
CA HIS A 426 16.74 30.34 -0.87
C HIS A 426 17.69 29.23 -0.41
N PRO A 427 18.92 29.15 -0.98
CA PRO A 427 19.90 28.17 -0.55
C PRO A 427 20.36 28.44 0.89
N VAL A 428 20.85 27.39 1.55
CA VAL A 428 21.45 27.49 2.89
C VAL A 428 22.96 27.63 2.74
N VAL A 429 23.51 28.66 3.37
CA VAL A 429 24.96 28.90 3.46
C VAL A 429 25.43 28.81 4.91
N ARG A 430 26.66 28.36 5.11
CA ARG A 430 27.26 28.23 6.45
C ARG A 430 28.25 29.35 6.68
N SER A 431 28.20 29.98 7.85
CA SER A 431 29.24 30.93 8.24
C SER A 431 30.47 30.23 8.79
N ASN A 432 31.61 30.93 8.77
CA ASN A 432 32.83 30.53 9.47
C ASN A 432 32.67 30.33 10.99
N LEU A 433 31.57 30.83 11.58
CA LEU A 433 31.21 30.65 12.99
C LEU A 433 30.22 29.49 13.23
N ASP A 434 30.09 28.59 12.25
CA ASP A 434 29.20 27.44 12.29
C ASP A 434 27.70 27.77 12.48
N ARG A 435 27.28 28.92 11.95
CA ARG A 435 25.86 29.31 11.88
C ARG A 435 25.34 29.15 10.45
N ASN A 436 24.17 28.54 10.31
CA ASN A 436 23.48 28.40 9.04
C ASN A 436 22.58 29.62 8.78
N TYR A 437 22.60 30.09 7.54
CA TYR A 437 21.77 31.19 7.07
C TYR A 437 21.03 30.76 5.81
N PHE A 438 19.75 31.11 5.71
CA PHE A 438 19.04 31.05 4.44
C PHE A 438 19.32 32.32 3.65
N VAL A 439 19.74 32.18 2.41
CA VAL A 439 20.03 33.32 1.53
C VAL A 439 18.72 33.83 0.93
N GLY A 440 18.41 35.10 1.12
CA GLY A 440 17.29 35.79 0.52
C GLY A 440 17.46 35.99 -0.98
N LYS A 441 16.47 36.63 -1.60
CA LYS A 441 16.55 37.01 -3.02
C LYS A 441 17.70 38.03 -3.22
N GLN A 442 18.39 37.91 -4.34
CA GLN A 442 19.37 38.89 -4.78
C GLN A 442 18.66 40.16 -5.27
N GLU A 443 18.87 41.27 -4.57
CA GLU A 443 18.22 42.55 -4.83
C GLU A 443 19.23 43.69 -4.84
N LEU A 444 18.84 44.84 -5.39
CA LEU A 444 19.68 46.03 -5.39
C LEU A 444 19.75 46.61 -3.98
N LEU A 445 20.93 47.12 -3.61
CA LEU A 445 21.20 47.65 -2.28
C LEU A 445 20.15 48.68 -1.82
N HIS A 446 19.76 49.61 -2.69
CA HIS A 446 18.77 50.64 -2.34
C HIS A 446 17.37 50.07 -2.06
N VAL A 447 16.96 49.00 -2.78
CA VAL A 447 15.67 48.31 -2.56
C VAL A 447 15.67 47.59 -1.21
N VAL A 448 16.79 46.97 -0.85
CA VAL A 448 16.90 46.29 0.45
C VAL A 448 16.88 47.31 1.58
N LEU A 449 17.58 48.44 1.41
CA LEU A 449 17.62 49.52 2.40
C LEU A 449 16.24 50.17 2.62
N SER A 450 15.49 50.45 1.56
CA SER A 450 14.14 51.03 1.69
C SER A 450 13.14 50.12 2.40
N ASN A 451 13.37 48.80 2.36
CA ASN A 451 12.52 47.82 3.03
C ASN A 451 12.89 47.60 4.51
N MET A 452 13.96 48.23 5.02
CA MET A 452 14.34 48.11 6.43
C MET A 452 13.45 48.98 7.30
N LYS A 453 12.87 48.42 8.37
CA LYS A 453 11.86 49.09 9.23
C LYS A 453 12.22 50.51 9.69
N LYS A 454 13.49 50.78 10.00
CA LYS A 454 13.96 52.11 10.44
C LYS A 454 14.10 53.13 9.29
N LEU A 455 14.04 52.67 8.04
CA LEU A 455 14.21 53.45 6.82
C LEU A 455 12.91 53.57 6.00
N ILE A 456 11.82 52.91 6.44
CA ILE A 456 10.52 52.92 5.73
C ILE A 456 9.91 54.34 5.65
N GLU A 457 10.25 55.23 6.58
CA GLU A 457 9.79 56.63 6.59
C GLU A 457 10.57 57.54 5.63
N PHE A 458 11.65 57.05 5.02
CA PHE A 458 12.48 57.80 4.07
C PHE A 458 12.21 57.32 2.64
N ASP A 459 12.29 58.24 1.68
CA ASP A 459 12.27 57.83 0.28
C ASP A 459 13.54 56.98 0.02
N PRO A 460 13.43 55.79 -0.62
CA PRO A 460 14.59 55.01 -1.09
C PRO A 460 15.69 55.86 -1.76
N LEU A 461 15.30 56.94 -2.42
CA LEU A 461 16.17 57.86 -3.14
C LEU A 461 16.89 58.86 -2.24
N ASP A 462 16.36 59.17 -1.05
CA ASP A 462 17.04 60.03 -0.07
C ASP A 462 18.33 59.37 0.43
N ILE A 463 18.32 58.04 0.54
CA ILE A 463 19.49 57.23 0.87
C ILE A 463 20.57 57.39 -0.20
N LEU A 464 20.19 57.45 -1.48
CA LEU A 464 21.14 57.67 -2.58
C LEU A 464 21.67 59.11 -2.57
N GLY A 465 20.84 60.09 -2.24
CA GLY A 465 21.23 61.49 -2.08
C GLY A 465 22.32 61.67 -1.01
N PHE A 466 22.18 61.01 0.14
CA PHE A 466 23.21 61.05 1.18
C PHE A 466 24.55 60.47 0.74
N LEU A 467 24.54 59.44 -0.10
CA LEU A 467 25.76 58.83 -0.62
C LEU A 467 26.44 59.69 -1.69
N GLU A 468 25.68 60.53 -2.36
CA GLU A 468 26.19 61.54 -3.29
C GLU A 468 26.84 62.73 -2.56
N GLU A 469 26.22 63.21 -1.47
CA GLU A 469 26.76 64.27 -0.61
C GLU A 469 28.09 63.88 0.04
N ASP A 470 28.20 62.63 0.47
CA ASP A 470 29.40 62.04 1.08
C ASP A 470 30.49 61.66 0.05
N GLY A 471 30.24 61.87 -1.25
CA GLY A 471 31.18 61.58 -2.33
C GLY A 471 31.44 60.10 -2.59
N VAL A 472 30.55 59.22 -2.10
CA VAL A 472 30.59 57.76 -2.38
C VAL A 472 30.07 57.49 -3.81
N LEU A 473 29.06 58.24 -4.23
CA LEU A 473 28.48 58.25 -5.57
C LEU A 473 28.86 59.52 -6.33
N ARG A 474 28.82 59.47 -7.66
CA ARG A 474 29.06 60.68 -8.47
C ARG A 474 27.93 61.70 -8.28
N LYS A 475 28.27 62.99 -8.38
CA LYS A 475 27.27 64.07 -8.42
C LYS A 475 26.32 63.89 -9.62
N GLY A 476 25.02 64.03 -9.40
CA GLY A 476 23.93 63.79 -10.35
C GLY A 476 23.38 62.35 -10.36
N PHE A 477 23.99 61.41 -9.63
CA PHE A 477 23.59 59.99 -9.67
C PHE A 477 22.16 59.75 -9.19
N THR A 478 21.74 60.45 -8.14
CA THR A 478 20.41 60.26 -7.55
C THR A 478 19.31 60.70 -8.52
N GLU A 479 19.55 61.79 -9.26
CA GLU A 479 18.63 62.29 -10.29
C GLU A 479 18.61 61.38 -11.53
N ASP A 480 19.76 60.84 -11.94
CA ASP A 480 19.84 59.84 -13.01
C ASP A 480 18.98 58.59 -12.69
N VAL A 481 19.00 58.13 -11.44
CA VAL A 481 18.18 56.99 -10.98
C VAL A 481 16.69 57.36 -10.96
N LYS A 482 16.34 58.56 -10.50
CA LYS A 482 14.95 59.05 -10.51
C LYS A 482 14.35 59.08 -11.91
N GLU A 483 15.06 59.68 -12.87
CA GLU A 483 14.60 59.79 -14.26
C GLU A 483 14.40 58.41 -14.91
N GLN A 484 15.25 57.43 -14.59
CA GLN A 484 15.18 56.08 -15.18
C GLN A 484 14.13 55.18 -14.53
N VAL A 485 13.94 55.25 -13.21
CA VAL A 485 12.89 54.49 -12.50
C VAL A 485 11.49 54.91 -12.99
N LEU A 486 11.33 56.16 -13.43
CA LEU A 486 10.11 56.67 -14.08
C LEU A 486 9.90 56.15 -15.52
N MET A 487 10.95 55.66 -16.21
CA MET A 487 10.90 55.27 -17.62
C MET A 487 10.92 53.76 -17.89
N ASP A 488 11.61 52.94 -17.08
CA ASP A 488 11.68 51.48 -17.29
C ASP A 488 12.31 50.78 -16.05
N GLN A 489 11.55 49.90 -15.37
CA GLN A 489 12.03 49.19 -14.16
C GLN A 489 13.18 48.20 -14.43
N THR A 490 13.49 47.90 -15.70
CA THR A 490 14.43 46.84 -16.09
C THR A 490 15.86 47.31 -16.35
N LYS A 491 16.13 48.63 -16.41
CA LYS A 491 17.45 49.18 -16.76
C LYS A 491 18.31 49.60 -15.56
N THR A 492 18.44 48.72 -14.58
CA THR A 492 19.29 48.95 -13.38
C THR A 492 20.78 48.63 -13.58
N GLY A 493 21.21 48.31 -14.81
CA GLY A 493 22.60 48.00 -15.13
C GLY A 493 23.59 49.13 -14.80
N PHE A 494 23.10 50.37 -14.82
CA PHE A 494 23.88 51.55 -14.47
C PHE A 494 24.27 51.58 -12.97
N PHE A 495 23.32 51.28 -12.07
CA PHE A 495 23.58 51.14 -10.63
C PHE A 495 24.58 50.00 -10.34
N ARG A 496 24.48 48.91 -11.11
CA ARG A 496 25.36 47.74 -10.97
C ARG A 496 26.82 48.06 -11.28
N ASN A 497 27.06 48.81 -12.35
CA ASN A 497 28.41 49.14 -12.82
C ASN A 497 29.13 50.18 -11.95
N GLU A 498 28.40 51.10 -11.33
CA GLU A 498 29.02 52.17 -10.52
C GLU A 498 29.32 51.74 -9.07
N MET A 499 28.57 50.76 -8.57
CA MET A 499 28.57 50.34 -7.17
C MET A 499 29.50 49.14 -6.93
N THR A 500 30.79 49.43 -6.75
CA THR A 500 31.80 48.42 -6.37
C THR A 500 31.61 47.92 -4.94
N LYS A 501 32.19 46.76 -4.60
CA LYS A 501 32.13 46.18 -3.24
C LYS A 501 32.61 47.17 -2.16
N GLU A 502 33.71 47.88 -2.41
CA GLU A 502 34.23 48.89 -1.49
C GLU A 502 33.26 50.06 -1.26
N LYS A 503 32.58 50.52 -2.33
CA LYS A 503 31.56 51.57 -2.23
C LYS A 503 30.33 51.09 -1.46
N MET A 504 29.90 49.84 -1.66
CA MET A 504 28.81 49.23 -0.87
C MET A 504 29.15 49.16 0.62
N LEU A 505 30.38 48.75 0.96
CA LEU A 505 30.84 48.72 2.36
C LEU A 505 30.85 50.12 2.98
N LYS A 506 31.31 51.14 2.26
CA LYS A 506 31.28 52.54 2.72
C LYS A 506 29.85 53.03 2.92
N CYS A 507 28.97 52.75 1.96
CA CYS A 507 27.55 53.08 2.03
C CYS A 507 26.88 52.47 3.26
N LEU A 508 27.05 51.17 3.49
CA LEU A 508 26.43 50.47 4.60
C LEU A 508 26.93 50.95 5.95
N ARG A 509 28.23 51.29 6.09
CA ARG A 509 28.78 51.91 7.31
C ARG A 509 28.22 53.31 7.57
N HIS A 510 28.05 54.10 6.51
CA HIS A 510 27.44 55.43 6.64
C HIS A 510 25.99 55.32 7.13
N VAL A 511 25.21 54.40 6.54
CA VAL A 511 23.84 54.10 6.96
C VAL A 511 23.81 53.61 8.42
N GLU A 512 24.74 52.73 8.80
CA GLU A 512 24.90 52.23 10.18
C GLU A 512 25.10 53.37 11.19
N SER A 513 26.02 54.29 10.90
CA SER A 513 26.35 55.45 11.73
C SER A 513 25.23 56.48 11.79
N LYS A 514 24.63 56.84 10.65
CA LYS A 514 23.61 57.89 10.56
C LYS A 514 22.28 57.47 11.19
N PHE A 515 21.85 56.23 10.97
CA PHE A 515 20.56 55.73 11.43
C PHE A 515 20.63 54.85 12.69
N HIS A 516 21.81 54.74 13.31
CA HIS A 516 22.02 54.00 14.57
C HIS A 516 21.43 52.59 14.50
N MET A 517 21.80 51.87 13.45
CA MET A 517 21.35 50.50 13.17
C MET A 517 22.51 49.53 13.24
N SER A 518 22.23 48.24 13.41
CA SER A 518 23.27 47.21 13.42
C SER A 518 23.15 46.36 12.16
N ILE A 519 24.18 46.40 11.31
CA ILE A 519 24.21 45.64 10.06
C ILE A 519 25.39 44.68 10.09
N GLU A 520 25.15 43.37 10.02
CA GLU A 520 26.21 42.36 9.89
C GLU A 520 26.44 42.07 8.41
N LEU A 521 27.67 42.27 7.93
CA LEU A 521 28.01 42.13 6.52
C LEU A 521 28.80 40.86 6.27
N PHE A 522 28.38 40.08 5.29
CA PHE A 522 28.99 38.82 4.90
C PHE A 522 29.42 38.84 3.44
N GLU A 523 30.43 38.04 3.10
CA GLU A 523 30.89 37.78 1.74
C GLU A 523 31.04 36.28 1.50
N MET A 524 30.72 35.82 0.28
CA MET A 524 30.92 34.43 -0.13
C MET A 524 32.41 34.10 -0.24
N TYR A 525 32.85 33.02 0.41
CA TYR A 525 34.23 32.53 0.35
C TYR A 525 34.40 31.44 -0.72
N ASP A 526 33.57 30.39 -0.70
CA ASP A 526 33.73 29.19 -1.56
C ASP A 526 32.41 28.64 -2.13
N GLY A 527 31.44 29.52 -2.43
CA GLY A 527 30.14 29.12 -2.97
C GLY A 527 29.19 28.48 -1.95
N SER A 528 29.69 28.01 -0.80
CA SER A 528 28.89 27.41 0.28
C SER A 528 29.13 28.05 1.66
N THR A 529 30.27 28.69 1.84
CA THR A 529 30.69 29.34 3.08
C THR A 529 30.67 30.86 2.96
N ILE A 530 30.20 31.54 4.01
CA ILE A 530 30.20 33.00 4.13
C ILE A 530 31.08 33.50 5.27
N HIS A 531 31.82 34.58 5.05
CA HIS A 531 32.71 35.21 6.03
C HIS A 531 32.21 36.60 6.40
N LYS A 532 32.23 36.94 7.70
CA LYS A 532 31.89 38.30 8.16
C LYS A 532 32.98 39.29 7.76
N VAL A 533 32.58 40.42 7.16
CA VAL A 533 33.48 41.43 6.58
C VAL A 533 33.65 42.66 7.48
N ASN A 534 32.62 43.01 8.27
CA ASN A 534 32.72 44.14 9.21
C ASN A 534 33.19 43.67 10.60
N LYS A 535 33.99 44.51 11.27
CA LYS A 535 34.35 44.33 12.68
C LYS A 535 33.11 44.54 13.54
N ASP A 536 33.01 43.83 14.67
CA ASP A 536 31.98 44.13 15.67
C ASP A 536 32.13 45.58 16.14
N PRO A 537 31.01 46.31 16.36
CA PRO A 537 31.07 47.68 16.86
C PRO A 537 31.83 47.72 18.20
N ASP A 538 32.62 48.77 18.42
CA ASP A 538 33.36 48.93 19.67
C ASP A 538 32.35 48.95 20.84
N PRO A 539 32.65 48.30 21.99
CA PRO A 539 31.71 48.18 23.12
C PRO A 539 31.19 49.51 23.68
N GLY A 540 31.82 50.64 23.33
CA GLY A 540 31.45 51.99 23.76
C GLY A 540 30.46 52.73 22.85
N GLU A 541 30.11 52.21 21.67
CA GLU A 541 29.18 52.87 20.72
C GLU A 541 27.76 52.26 20.74
N ILE A 542 27.53 51.21 21.53
CA ILE A 542 26.22 50.56 21.64
C ILE A 542 25.33 51.35 22.61
N LEU A 543 24.64 52.37 22.09
CA LEU A 543 23.53 53.02 22.79
C LEU A 543 22.25 52.20 22.59
N GLY A 544 21.91 51.35 23.57
CA GLY A 544 20.62 50.64 23.65
C GLY A 544 20.71 49.20 24.14
N ASP A 545 19.59 48.69 24.67
CA ASP A 545 19.47 47.32 25.19
C ASP A 545 19.69 46.29 24.06
N PRO A 546 20.60 45.29 24.20
CA PRO A 546 20.97 44.37 23.11
C PRO A 546 19.82 43.50 22.57
N GLY A 547 18.71 43.42 23.30
CA GLY A 547 17.57 42.55 22.99
C GLY A 547 16.59 43.08 21.94
N GLU A 548 16.60 44.38 21.62
CA GLU A 548 15.57 45.01 20.76
C GLU A 548 16.08 45.56 19.43
N GLN A 549 17.40 45.65 19.20
CA GLN A 549 17.92 46.08 17.90
C GLN A 549 17.96 44.90 16.92
N ALA A 550 17.03 44.88 15.97
CA ALA A 550 17.04 43.94 14.85
C ALA A 550 18.37 44.07 14.07
N ARG A 551 19.26 43.08 14.21
CA ARG A 551 20.50 43.02 13.43
C ARG A 551 20.16 42.61 12.00
N HIS A 552 20.41 43.51 11.04
CA HIS A 552 20.21 43.21 9.63
C HIS A 552 21.43 42.47 9.09
N GLN A 553 21.24 41.24 8.62
CA GLN A 553 22.32 40.42 8.09
C GLN A 553 22.27 40.45 6.58
N LEU A 554 23.34 40.93 5.95
CA LEU A 554 23.42 41.09 4.49
C LEU A 554 24.61 40.35 3.92
N LEU A 555 24.39 39.64 2.83
CA LEU A 555 25.42 39.05 2.00
C LEU A 555 25.69 39.95 0.81
N ILE A 556 26.93 40.39 0.66
CA ILE A 556 27.37 41.20 -0.47
C ILE A 556 27.73 40.26 -1.63
N VAL A 557 27.02 40.40 -2.75
CA VAL A 557 27.29 39.62 -3.97
C VAL A 557 28.30 40.37 -4.86
N GLY A 558 28.07 41.67 -5.08
CA GLY A 558 28.86 42.50 -6.00
C GLY A 558 27.96 43.36 -6.87
N GLU A 559 28.52 44.36 -7.56
CA GLU A 559 27.81 45.17 -8.56
C GLU A 559 26.48 45.75 -8.03
N GLY A 560 26.50 46.36 -6.84
CA GLY A 560 25.30 46.93 -6.21
C GLY A 560 24.24 45.92 -5.74
N LEU A 561 24.51 44.61 -5.79
CA LEU A 561 23.58 43.55 -5.39
C LEU A 561 23.93 42.97 -4.02
N VAL A 562 22.89 42.78 -3.21
CA VAL A 562 22.94 42.22 -1.86
C VAL A 562 21.80 41.22 -1.65
N CYS A 563 22.01 40.23 -0.78
CA CYS A 563 20.97 39.31 -0.32
C CYS A 563 20.76 39.49 1.18
N VAL A 564 19.50 39.50 1.63
CA VAL A 564 19.18 39.42 3.07
C VAL A 564 19.45 38.00 3.56
N LEU A 565 20.14 37.84 4.68
CA LEU A 565 20.36 36.54 5.31
C LEU A 565 19.35 36.33 6.44
N TYR A 566 18.71 35.16 6.45
CA TYR A 566 17.76 34.78 7.49
C TYR A 566 18.37 33.68 8.37
N GLN A 567 18.56 33.95 9.66
CA GLN A 567 18.93 32.92 10.63
C GLN A 567 17.76 32.01 11.00
N ASN A 568 16.54 32.55 10.98
CA ASN A 568 15.35 31.83 11.39
C ASN A 568 14.50 31.45 10.18
N LYS A 569 14.35 30.13 9.96
CA LYS A 569 13.47 29.57 8.94
C LYS A 569 12.04 30.15 9.01
N LYS A 570 11.52 30.42 10.21
CA LYS A 570 10.15 30.95 10.38
C LYS A 570 9.97 32.31 9.71
N THR A 571 10.95 33.19 9.82
CA THR A 571 10.89 34.54 9.22
C THR A 571 10.88 34.45 7.70
N LEU A 572 11.68 33.54 7.14
CA LEU A 572 11.69 33.28 5.70
C LEU A 572 10.36 32.65 5.23
N CYS A 573 9.83 31.68 5.97
CA CYS A 573 8.54 31.06 5.65
C CYS A 573 7.39 32.09 5.62
N GLU A 574 7.35 33.02 6.59
CA GLU A 574 6.33 34.08 6.59
C GLU A 574 6.53 35.06 5.42
N HIS A 575 7.78 35.39 5.04
CA HIS A 575 8.04 36.21 3.86
C HIS A 575 7.55 35.55 2.56
N ILE A 576 7.90 34.27 2.37
CA ILE A 576 7.47 33.47 1.20
C ILE A 576 5.94 33.37 1.16
N LYS A 577 5.30 33.12 2.30
CA LYS A 577 3.85 33.03 2.43
C LYS A 577 3.16 34.33 2.02
N GLU A 578 3.61 35.48 2.52
CA GLU A 578 3.02 36.78 2.16
C GLU A 578 3.25 37.12 0.68
N LYS A 579 4.42 36.76 0.14
CA LYS A 579 4.68 36.89 -1.30
C LYS A 579 3.73 36.04 -2.13
N ILE A 580 3.56 34.76 -1.79
CA ILE A 580 2.67 33.86 -2.53
C ILE A 580 1.22 34.32 -2.40
N LYS A 581 0.78 34.75 -1.22
CA LYS A 581 -0.57 35.32 -1.02
C LYS A 581 -0.87 36.51 -1.92
N ARG A 582 0.11 37.39 -2.18
CA ARG A 582 -0.06 38.54 -3.09
C ARG A 582 -0.26 38.11 -4.54
N ILE A 583 0.30 36.98 -4.94
CA ILE A 583 0.19 36.45 -6.30
C ILE A 583 -1.12 35.69 -6.49
N LEU A 584 -1.61 35.03 -5.43
CA LEU A 584 -2.82 34.22 -5.45
C LEU A 584 -4.08 35.06 -5.25
N THR A 585 -5.00 34.99 -6.21
CA THR A 585 -6.35 35.55 -6.05
C THR A 585 -7.45 34.50 -6.19
N THR A 586 -8.57 34.79 -5.54
CA THR A 586 -9.82 34.05 -5.74
C THR A 586 -10.70 34.88 -6.66
N GLY A 587 -11.42 34.25 -7.60
CA GLY A 587 -12.17 34.88 -8.70
C GLY A 587 -13.27 35.89 -8.38
N CYS A 588 -13.27 36.51 -7.21
CA CYS A 588 -14.26 37.48 -6.76
C CYS A 588 -13.68 38.79 -6.19
N GLN A 589 -12.38 39.09 -6.32
CA GLN A 589 -11.83 40.36 -5.81
C GLN A 589 -10.94 41.08 -6.83
N ASP A 590 -11.48 42.22 -7.29
CA ASP A 590 -10.94 43.49 -7.80
C ASP A 590 -9.66 43.57 -8.67
N GLU A 591 -9.74 44.56 -9.57
CA GLU A 591 -8.84 45.00 -10.65
C GLU A 591 -7.40 45.33 -10.20
N GLY A 592 -6.63 44.31 -9.80
CA GLY A 592 -5.17 44.38 -9.66
C GLY A 592 -4.46 43.39 -10.60
N GLU A 593 -3.25 43.71 -11.06
CA GLU A 593 -2.39 42.78 -11.81
C GLU A 593 -2.11 41.52 -10.95
N CYS A 594 -2.83 40.43 -11.21
CA CYS A 594 -2.68 39.16 -10.51
C CYS A 594 -2.29 38.07 -11.50
N ASP A 595 -1.29 37.26 -11.14
CA ASP A 595 -0.72 36.27 -12.06
C ASP A 595 -1.45 34.91 -12.05
N TYR A 596 -2.18 34.56 -10.98
CA TYR A 596 -2.83 33.25 -10.88
C TYR A 596 -4.13 33.25 -10.05
N GLU A 597 -5.22 32.82 -10.69
CA GLU A 597 -6.55 32.69 -10.10
C GLU A 597 -6.86 31.21 -9.78
N PHE A 598 -7.44 30.95 -8.59
CA PHE A 598 -7.89 29.62 -8.21
C PHE A 598 -9.32 29.64 -7.62
N PRO A 599 -10.04 28.50 -7.65
CA PRO A 599 -11.44 28.47 -7.23
C PRO A 599 -11.64 28.90 -5.77
N SER A 600 -12.63 29.77 -5.54
CA SER A 600 -12.94 30.32 -4.22
C SER A 600 -13.24 29.27 -3.15
N TYR A 601 -13.82 28.13 -3.51
CA TYR A 601 -14.08 27.02 -2.57
C TYR A 601 -12.80 26.37 -2.01
N LEU A 602 -11.63 26.58 -2.65
CA LEU A 602 -10.34 26.11 -2.16
C LEU A 602 -9.61 27.14 -1.29
N SER A 603 -10.10 28.38 -1.20
CA SER A 603 -9.41 29.50 -0.54
C SER A 603 -9.00 29.17 0.89
N GLU A 604 -9.96 28.75 1.72
CA GLU A 604 -9.71 28.38 3.12
C GLU A 604 -8.69 27.24 3.24
N PHE A 605 -8.80 26.22 2.37
CA PHE A 605 -7.89 25.09 2.36
C PHE A 605 -6.47 25.52 1.95
N VAL A 606 -6.32 26.29 0.88
CA VAL A 606 -5.03 26.79 0.39
C VAL A 606 -4.36 27.67 1.44
N TYR A 607 -5.04 28.69 1.95
CA TYR A 607 -4.45 29.64 2.89
C TYR A 607 -4.12 29.00 4.24
N SER A 608 -4.91 28.03 4.72
CA SER A 608 -4.62 27.30 5.97
C SER A 608 -3.45 26.32 5.83
N ARG A 609 -3.25 25.74 4.64
CA ARG A 609 -2.18 24.76 4.38
C ARG A 609 -0.89 25.38 3.89
N LEU A 610 -0.93 26.60 3.34
CA LEU A 610 0.22 27.31 2.78
C LEU A 610 1.47 27.31 3.68
N PRO A 611 1.39 27.59 5.01
CA PRO A 611 2.57 27.54 5.87
C PRO A 611 3.22 26.13 5.93
N LYS A 612 2.39 25.09 6.03
CA LYS A 612 2.85 23.69 6.06
C LYS A 612 3.44 23.27 4.72
N TRP A 613 2.87 23.72 3.61
CA TRP A 613 3.41 23.43 2.28
C TRP A 613 4.78 24.06 2.06
N ILE A 614 4.98 25.30 2.51
CA ILE A 614 6.30 25.95 2.48
C ILE A 614 7.30 25.19 3.37
N ASP A 615 6.90 24.83 4.59
CA ASP A 615 7.76 24.07 5.49
C ASP A 615 8.17 22.71 4.91
N ASN A 616 7.21 22.01 4.30
CA ASN A 616 7.44 20.73 3.63
C ASN A 616 8.33 20.88 2.39
N ALA A 617 8.22 21.98 1.64
CA ALA A 617 9.11 22.24 0.51
C ALA A 617 10.57 22.38 0.97
N PHE A 618 10.83 23.07 2.09
CA PHE A 618 12.18 23.11 2.67
C PHE A 618 12.67 21.74 3.16
N ILE A 619 11.79 20.91 3.73
CA ILE A 619 12.13 19.54 4.13
C ILE A 619 12.49 18.72 2.88
N ALA A 620 11.67 18.78 1.84
CA ALA A 620 11.93 18.10 0.57
C ALA A 620 13.25 18.56 -0.05
N LEU A 621 13.55 19.86 -0.04
CA LEU A 621 14.82 20.40 -0.51
C LEU A 621 16.02 19.83 0.28
N SER A 622 15.89 19.68 1.60
CA SER A 622 16.94 19.07 2.43
C SER A 622 17.20 17.61 2.08
N VAL A 623 16.14 16.86 1.75
CA VAL A 623 16.25 15.46 1.30
C VAL A 623 16.94 15.39 -0.07
N VAL A 624 16.59 16.28 -1.00
CA VAL A 624 17.24 16.36 -2.32
C VAL A 624 18.74 16.64 -2.18
N TYR A 625 19.12 17.60 -1.33
CA TYR A 625 20.53 17.87 -1.06
C TYR A 625 21.25 16.67 -0.43
N PHE A 626 20.61 15.99 0.53
CA PHE A 626 21.16 14.79 1.16
C PHE A 626 21.39 13.66 0.14
N LEU A 627 20.42 13.42 -0.74
CA LEU A 627 20.52 12.40 -1.79
C LEU A 627 21.61 12.74 -2.81
N ASN A 628 21.68 14.00 -3.26
CA ASN A 628 22.70 14.42 -4.22
C ASN A 628 24.12 14.39 -3.65
N ASN A 629 24.29 14.73 -2.38
CA ASN A 629 25.61 14.69 -1.72
C ASN A 629 26.05 13.25 -1.37
N ASN A 630 25.11 12.32 -1.14
CA ASN A 630 25.43 10.91 -0.88
C ASN A 630 25.58 10.06 -2.16
N GLN A 631 25.37 10.61 -3.35
CA GLN A 631 25.77 9.94 -4.61
C GLN A 631 27.26 10.12 -4.94
N LEU A 632 28.02 10.84 -4.12
CA LEU A 632 29.46 11.06 -4.25
C LEU A 632 30.30 10.27 -3.22
N HIS A 633 29.71 9.33 -2.49
CA HIS A 633 30.41 8.46 -1.53
C HIS A 633 30.26 6.98 -1.84
#